data_AF-A0A142YH55-F1
#
_entry.id   AF-A0A142YH55-F1
#
_cell.length_a   1.000
_cell.length_b   1.000
_cell.length_c   1.000
_cell.angle_alpha   90.00
_cell.angle_beta   90.00
_cell.angle_gamma   90.00
#
_symmetry.space_group_name_H-M   'P 1'
#
loop_
_entity.id
_entity.type
_entity.pdbx_description
1 polymer ?
#
loop_
_entity_poly.entity_id
_entity_poly.type
_entity_poly.pdbx_seq_one_letter_code
_entity_poly.pdbx_strand_id
1 'polypeptide(L)'
;MPAKYVIVIPDGAADEPFEGLGGRTALQAADLPAMDRVAAEGLVGRSRNVPDRFLPASDVATLSLFGYDPEAYYTGRAPLEAAAMGVPLGPDDWAVRCNLMTIADGRLADFTAGHITSEEGAPIMATLQAELGRPDVEFHAGVSYRNLMIYRGKPGEPRLTAETRTVPPHDHPDQPASDYLPQGPGADLLVDLMKRAEPILANHPVNLARIARGEKPASAIWLWGQGPAPHMPTFQELHGLKGAIISAVDLVRGVGVLAGWDRIDVPTATGYLDTDYAAKGRAGIAALRDHDVVCVHVEAPTRPATKAAPTPRSRRSNASTATSSPQSSSISGTPATPGGS
;
A
#
# COMPACT_ATOMS: atom_id res chain seq x y z
N MET A 1 17.72 -5.39 33.62
CA MET A 1 16.45 -5.44 32.86
C MET A 1 16.79 -5.87 31.44
N PRO A 2 15.96 -6.68 30.76
CA PRO A 2 16.16 -6.95 29.35
C PRO A 2 16.17 -5.65 28.55
N ALA A 3 16.92 -5.61 27.45
CA ALA A 3 16.97 -4.46 26.56
C ALA A 3 15.58 -4.20 25.94
N LYS A 4 15.23 -2.93 25.81
CA LYS A 4 14.01 -2.48 25.14
C LYS A 4 14.39 -1.85 23.81
N TYR A 5 13.59 -2.05 22.77
CA TYR A 5 13.84 -1.58 21.41
C TYR A 5 12.77 -0.58 20.99
N VAL A 6 13.20 0.49 20.34
CA VAL A 6 12.30 1.48 19.74
C VAL A 6 12.62 1.59 18.26
N ILE A 7 11.61 1.41 17.42
CA ILE A 7 11.70 1.61 15.98
C ILE A 7 10.95 2.91 15.67
N VAL A 8 11.64 3.93 15.18
CA VAL A 8 11.00 5.19 14.75
C VAL A 8 11.07 5.25 13.23
N ILE A 9 9.90 5.31 12.58
CA ILE A 9 9.81 5.32 11.11
C ILE A 9 9.31 6.69 10.66
N PRO A 10 10.19 7.60 10.22
CA PRO A 10 9.77 8.81 9.52
C PRO A 10 9.47 8.46 8.06
N ASP A 11 8.22 8.08 7.78
CA ASP A 11 7.78 7.61 6.47
C ASP A 11 7.97 8.70 5.42
N GLY A 12 8.49 8.32 4.24
CA GLY A 12 8.76 9.26 3.16
C GLY A 12 9.85 10.31 3.44
N ALA A 13 10.64 10.20 4.52
CA ALA A 13 11.61 11.23 4.89
C ALA A 13 12.88 11.27 4.02
N ALA A 14 13.15 10.20 3.26
CA ALA A 14 14.24 10.21 2.28
C ALA A 14 13.83 11.06 1.07
N ASP A 15 14.71 11.98 0.67
CA ASP A 15 14.48 12.90 -0.44
C ASP A 15 15.79 13.22 -1.17
N GLU A 16 15.70 13.84 -2.33
CA GLU A 16 16.82 14.31 -3.11
C GLU A 16 17.21 15.76 -2.76
N PRO A 17 18.46 16.16 -3.02
CA PRO A 17 18.87 17.55 -2.91
C PRO A 17 17.99 18.49 -3.73
N PHE A 18 17.52 19.57 -3.10
CA PHE A 18 16.68 20.58 -3.74
C PHE A 18 17.36 21.94 -3.80
N GLU A 19 17.33 22.60 -4.96
CA GLU A 19 18.00 23.89 -5.17
C GLU A 19 17.49 24.98 -4.20
N GLY A 20 16.18 25.01 -3.93
CA GLY A 20 15.57 25.95 -2.98
C GLY A 20 16.00 25.74 -1.52
N LEU A 21 16.66 24.62 -1.20
CA LEU A 21 17.28 24.35 0.10
C LEU A 21 18.81 24.51 0.07
N GLY A 22 19.35 25.09 -1.00
CA GLY A 22 20.79 25.25 -1.21
C GLY A 22 21.48 23.94 -1.57
N GLY A 23 20.79 23.05 -2.31
CA GLY A 23 21.33 21.75 -2.70
C GLY A 23 21.38 20.73 -1.54
N ARG A 24 20.52 20.92 -0.53
CA ARG A 24 20.33 20.00 0.60
C ARG A 24 19.02 19.25 0.49
N THR A 25 18.93 18.08 1.11
CA THR A 25 17.64 17.40 1.32
C THR A 25 16.84 18.07 2.43
N ALA A 26 15.54 17.76 2.55
CA ALA A 26 14.71 18.27 3.63
C ALA A 26 15.27 17.94 5.01
N LEU A 27 15.73 16.70 5.24
CA LEU A 27 16.35 16.29 6.51
C LEU A 27 17.65 17.03 6.82
N GLN A 28 18.47 17.35 5.81
CA GLN A 28 19.71 18.11 5.98
C GLN A 28 19.47 19.60 6.24
N ALA A 29 18.33 20.13 5.80
CA ALA A 29 17.99 21.54 5.97
C ALA A 29 17.25 21.80 7.29
N ALA A 30 16.58 20.79 7.84
CA ALA A 30 15.81 20.87 9.07
C ALA A 30 16.69 20.94 10.33
N ASP A 31 16.20 21.63 11.36
CA ASP A 31 16.80 21.64 12.70
C ASP A 31 16.31 20.43 13.50
N LEU A 32 17.17 19.41 13.63
CA LEU A 32 16.82 18.09 14.16
C LEU A 32 17.74 17.63 15.30
N PRO A 33 17.91 18.43 16.38
CA PRO A 33 18.95 18.20 17.39
C PRO A 33 18.82 16.84 18.10
N ALA A 34 17.60 16.32 18.25
CA ALA A 34 17.36 15.01 18.85
C ALA A 34 17.80 13.86 17.91
N MET A 35 17.51 13.96 16.62
CA MET A 35 17.90 12.95 15.63
C MET A 35 19.41 12.98 15.38
N ASP A 36 19.99 14.19 15.29
CA ASP A 36 21.43 14.40 15.14
C ASP A 36 22.21 13.81 16.32
N ARG A 37 21.69 13.98 17.54
CA ARG A 37 22.27 13.37 18.73
C ARG A 37 22.24 11.84 18.66
N VAL A 38 21.11 11.23 18.28
CA VAL A 38 21.01 9.77 18.11
C VAL A 38 21.98 9.26 17.05
N ALA A 39 22.14 9.99 15.94
CA ALA A 39 23.08 9.65 14.89
C ALA A 39 24.55 9.76 15.36
N ALA A 40 24.87 10.81 16.13
CA ALA A 40 26.23 11.06 16.64
C ALA A 40 26.67 10.07 17.75
N GLU A 41 25.73 9.65 18.60
CA GLU A 41 25.97 8.68 19.69
C GLU A 41 25.81 7.22 19.23
N GLY A 42 25.26 7.00 18.03
CA GLY A 42 24.88 5.69 17.52
C GLY A 42 25.69 5.22 16.30
N LEU A 43 25.07 4.33 15.51
CA LEU A 43 25.60 3.84 14.25
C LEU A 43 24.67 4.28 13.12
N VAL A 44 25.25 4.87 12.07
CA VAL A 44 24.50 5.30 10.88
C VAL A 44 24.81 4.35 9.72
N GLY A 45 23.77 3.99 8.97
CA GLY A 45 23.86 3.17 7.77
C GLY A 45 22.75 3.46 6.79
N ARG A 46 22.83 2.83 5.61
CA ARG A 46 21.75 2.85 4.60
C ARG A 46 21.16 1.46 4.51
N SER A 47 19.84 1.36 4.44
CA SER A 47 19.14 0.09 4.22
C SER A 47 18.29 0.18 2.94
N ARG A 48 18.13 -0.96 2.27
CA ARG A 48 17.13 -1.15 1.22
C ARG A 48 16.07 -2.09 1.79
N ASN A 49 14.92 -1.54 2.13
CA ASN A 49 13.84 -2.30 2.79
C ASN A 49 12.88 -2.95 1.78
N VAL A 50 13.03 -2.69 0.49
CA VAL A 50 12.21 -3.29 -0.57
C VAL A 50 13.13 -4.12 -1.47
N PRO A 51 12.96 -5.45 -1.53
CA PRO A 51 13.69 -6.29 -2.48
C PRO A 51 13.42 -5.88 -3.93
N ASP A 52 14.42 -6.02 -4.82
CA ASP A 52 14.38 -5.49 -6.20
C ASP A 52 13.21 -6.03 -7.05
N ARG A 53 12.66 -7.20 -6.69
CA ARG A 53 11.49 -7.82 -7.34
C ARG A 53 10.16 -7.13 -7.03
N PHE A 54 10.10 -6.29 -6.00
CA PHE A 54 8.90 -5.60 -5.56
C PHE A 54 8.93 -4.13 -5.94
N LEU A 55 7.76 -3.58 -6.23
CA LEU A 55 7.59 -2.15 -6.35
C LEU A 55 7.79 -1.49 -4.98
N PRO A 56 8.54 -0.38 -4.89
CA PRO A 56 8.70 0.37 -3.65
C PRO A 56 7.35 0.83 -3.09
N ALA A 57 6.98 0.30 -1.93
CA ALA A 57 5.74 0.65 -1.24
C ALA A 57 5.82 0.35 0.27
N SER A 58 5.05 1.10 1.06
CA SER A 58 5.11 1.04 2.53
C SER A 58 4.71 -0.33 3.10
N ASP A 59 3.86 -1.09 2.42
CA ASP A 59 3.46 -2.44 2.79
C ASP A 59 4.66 -3.41 2.80
N VAL A 60 5.35 -3.53 1.66
CA VAL A 60 6.53 -4.40 1.51
C VAL A 60 7.69 -3.90 2.38
N ALA A 61 7.91 -2.58 2.43
CA ALA A 61 8.98 -1.99 3.23
C ALA A 61 8.80 -2.26 4.73
N THR A 62 7.56 -2.19 5.24
CA THR A 62 7.25 -2.42 6.66
C THR A 62 7.43 -3.88 7.04
N LEU A 63 7.00 -4.82 6.19
CA LEU A 63 7.23 -6.26 6.39
C LEU A 63 8.73 -6.55 6.56
N SER A 64 9.55 -6.09 5.62
CA SER A 64 11.00 -6.26 5.70
C SER A 64 11.60 -5.64 6.95
N LEU A 65 11.14 -4.43 7.33
CA LEU A 65 11.65 -3.72 8.50
C LEU A 65 11.33 -4.45 9.81
N PHE A 66 10.19 -5.13 9.88
CA PHE A 66 9.79 -5.92 11.05
C PHE A 66 10.42 -7.33 11.06
N GLY A 67 11.24 -7.66 10.07
CA GLY A 67 11.99 -8.91 10.00
C GLY A 67 11.29 -10.03 9.22
N TYR A 68 10.23 -9.71 8.48
CA TYR A 68 9.49 -10.67 7.66
C TYR A 68 9.92 -10.60 6.21
N ASP A 69 10.20 -11.75 5.58
CA ASP A 69 10.48 -11.82 4.16
C ASP A 69 9.20 -11.55 3.34
N PRO A 70 9.14 -10.46 2.57
CA PRO A 70 7.96 -10.18 1.77
C PRO A 70 7.72 -11.20 0.65
N GLU A 71 8.72 -11.99 0.22
CA GLU A 71 8.46 -13.12 -0.71
C GLU A 71 7.58 -14.20 -0.09
N ALA A 72 7.77 -14.45 1.20
CA ALA A 72 7.08 -15.51 1.90
C ALA A 72 5.70 -15.07 2.43
N TYR A 73 5.57 -13.80 2.85
CA TYR A 73 4.44 -13.36 3.68
C TYR A 73 3.56 -12.28 3.05
N TYR A 74 4.00 -11.60 1.99
CA TYR A 74 3.18 -10.55 1.38
C TYR A 74 2.05 -11.15 0.54
N THR A 75 0.80 -10.95 0.97
CA THR A 75 -0.38 -11.42 0.26
C THR A 75 -1.14 -10.33 -0.48
N GLY A 76 -0.71 -9.07 -0.40
CA GLY A 76 -1.37 -7.92 -1.03
C GLY A 76 -1.73 -6.82 -0.02
N ARG A 77 -2.31 -5.72 -0.50
CA ARG A 77 -2.65 -4.56 0.36
C ARG A 77 -3.93 -4.73 1.15
N ALA A 78 -4.98 -5.22 0.49
CA ALA A 78 -6.28 -5.37 1.12
C ALA A 78 -6.26 -6.27 2.37
N PRO A 79 -5.51 -7.39 2.41
CA PRO A 79 -5.45 -8.21 3.62
C PRO A 79 -4.76 -7.53 4.80
N LEU A 80 -3.76 -6.68 4.56
CA LEU A 80 -3.12 -5.89 5.61
C LEU A 80 -4.11 -4.87 6.20
N GLU A 81 -4.89 -4.20 5.35
CA GLU A 81 -5.92 -3.27 5.81
C GLU A 81 -7.07 -3.98 6.53
N ALA A 82 -7.47 -5.18 6.08
CA ALA A 82 -8.45 -5.99 6.76
C ALA A 82 -7.99 -6.31 8.20
N ALA A 83 -6.73 -6.71 8.37
CA ALA A 83 -6.13 -6.93 9.68
C ALA A 83 -6.12 -5.63 10.53
N ALA A 84 -5.77 -4.50 9.93
CA ALA A 84 -5.78 -3.20 10.60
C ALA A 84 -7.18 -2.79 11.08
N MET A 85 -8.23 -3.12 10.32
CA MET A 85 -9.63 -2.85 10.64
C MET A 85 -10.22 -3.88 11.62
N GLY A 86 -9.49 -4.96 11.94
CA GLY A 86 -10.01 -6.05 12.75
C GLY A 86 -11.02 -6.94 12.03
N VAL A 87 -11.00 -6.94 10.68
CA VAL A 87 -11.87 -7.79 9.86
C VAL A 87 -11.17 -9.14 9.68
N PRO A 88 -11.68 -10.23 10.28
CA PRO A 88 -11.04 -11.54 10.19
C PRO A 88 -11.20 -12.14 8.79
N LEU A 89 -10.14 -12.77 8.30
CA LEU A 89 -10.12 -13.54 7.06
C LEU A 89 -9.92 -15.02 7.38
N GLY A 90 -10.81 -15.87 6.85
CA GLY A 90 -10.62 -17.32 6.83
C GLY A 90 -9.56 -17.74 5.79
N PRO A 91 -9.12 -19.01 5.82
CA PRO A 91 -8.03 -19.50 4.97
C PRO A 91 -8.33 -19.43 3.46
N ASP A 92 -9.61 -19.47 3.08
CA ASP A 92 -10.07 -19.37 1.69
C ASP A 92 -10.55 -17.96 1.31
N ASP A 93 -10.56 -17.02 2.26
CA ASP A 93 -11.09 -15.68 2.06
C ASP A 93 -10.10 -14.79 1.31
N TRP A 94 -10.65 -13.84 0.57
CA TRP A 94 -9.89 -12.82 -0.14
C TRP A 94 -10.36 -11.44 0.27
N ALA A 95 -9.42 -10.58 0.66
CA ALA A 95 -9.69 -9.16 0.82
C ALA A 95 -9.43 -8.44 -0.51
N VAL A 96 -10.23 -7.43 -0.81
CA VAL A 96 -10.10 -6.55 -1.98
C VAL A 96 -10.31 -5.12 -1.52
N ARG A 97 -9.45 -4.18 -1.93
CA ARG A 97 -9.70 -2.76 -1.67
C ARG A 97 -10.89 -2.31 -2.48
N CYS A 98 -11.78 -1.56 -1.86
CA CYS A 98 -12.92 -0.90 -2.47
C CYS A 98 -12.72 0.61 -2.36
N ASN A 99 -12.25 1.25 -3.43
CA ASN A 99 -12.11 2.70 -3.46
C ASN A 99 -13.44 3.35 -3.85
N LEU A 100 -13.92 4.32 -3.07
CA LEU A 100 -14.95 5.27 -3.53
C LEU A 100 -14.28 6.36 -4.38
N MET A 101 -14.67 6.48 -5.64
CA MET A 101 -14.01 7.39 -6.58
C MET A 101 -14.98 8.06 -7.55
N THR A 102 -14.48 9.08 -8.25
CA THR A 102 -15.20 9.75 -9.33
C THR A 102 -14.69 9.24 -10.68
N ILE A 103 -15.57 8.60 -11.43
CA ILE A 103 -15.44 8.42 -12.88
C ILE A 103 -16.29 9.48 -13.57
N ALA A 104 -15.69 10.22 -14.50
CA ALA A 104 -16.35 11.23 -15.33
C ALA A 104 -16.07 10.94 -16.81
N ASP A 105 -17.12 10.91 -17.63
CA ASP A 105 -17.03 10.60 -19.07
C ASP A 105 -16.26 9.30 -19.38
N GLY A 106 -16.43 8.29 -18.52
CA GLY A 106 -15.73 7.00 -18.62
C GLY A 106 -14.25 7.04 -18.25
N ARG A 107 -13.76 8.11 -17.63
CA ARG A 107 -12.34 8.28 -17.24
C ARG A 107 -12.16 8.31 -15.73
N LEU A 108 -10.99 7.85 -15.26
CA LEU A 108 -10.57 7.86 -13.85
C LEU A 108 -10.25 9.28 -13.36
N ALA A 109 -11.29 10.08 -13.11
CA ALA A 109 -11.17 11.52 -12.87
C ALA A 109 -10.69 11.88 -11.46
N ASP A 110 -11.06 11.11 -10.43
CA ASP A 110 -10.60 11.34 -9.07
C ASP A 110 -10.68 10.07 -8.21
N PHE A 111 -9.54 9.46 -7.91
CA PHE A 111 -9.47 8.22 -7.13
C PHE A 111 -9.85 8.37 -5.64
N THR A 112 -10.07 9.60 -5.18
CA THR A 112 -10.46 9.94 -3.80
C THR A 112 -11.88 10.50 -3.69
N ALA A 113 -12.55 10.68 -4.82
CA ALA A 113 -13.81 11.41 -4.93
C ALA A 113 -13.75 12.82 -4.30
N GLY A 114 -12.63 13.54 -4.44
CA GLY A 114 -12.42 14.82 -3.78
C GLY A 114 -12.23 14.69 -2.27
N HIS A 115 -11.45 13.70 -1.84
CA HIS A 115 -11.20 13.36 -0.44
C HIS A 115 -12.50 13.18 0.38
N ILE A 116 -13.41 12.33 -0.11
CA ILE A 116 -14.63 11.97 0.63
C ILE A 116 -14.31 11.58 2.07
N THR A 117 -15.04 12.12 3.06
CA THR A 117 -14.75 11.84 4.46
C THR A 117 -15.24 10.45 4.87
N SER A 118 -14.77 9.94 6.01
CA SER A 118 -15.28 8.68 6.55
C SER A 118 -16.76 8.79 6.95
N GLU A 119 -17.21 9.95 7.43
CA GLU A 119 -18.64 10.16 7.77
C GLU A 119 -19.54 10.10 6.53
N GLU A 120 -19.04 10.53 5.37
CA GLU A 120 -19.76 10.48 4.10
C GLU A 120 -19.65 9.10 3.43
N GLY A 121 -18.49 8.45 3.53
CA GLY A 121 -18.23 7.14 2.93
C GLY A 121 -18.94 6.00 3.64
N ALA A 122 -19.04 6.02 4.97
CA ALA A 122 -19.62 4.92 5.73
C ALA A 122 -21.11 4.62 5.37
N PRO A 123 -22.00 5.62 5.21
CA PRO A 123 -23.36 5.38 4.72
C PRO A 123 -23.40 4.75 3.33
N ILE A 124 -22.52 5.18 2.41
CA ILE A 124 -22.42 4.60 1.06
C ILE A 124 -22.06 3.12 1.15
N MET A 125 -21.04 2.78 1.95
CA MET A 125 -20.61 1.40 2.12
C MET A 125 -21.70 0.53 2.77
N ALA A 126 -22.47 1.08 3.72
CA ALA A 126 -23.60 0.39 4.31
C ALA A 126 -24.71 0.09 3.28
N THR A 127 -25.02 1.02 2.39
CA THR A 127 -25.97 0.78 1.28
C THR A 127 -25.42 -0.27 0.31
N LEU A 128 -24.13 -0.23 -0.04
CA LEU A 128 -23.52 -1.26 -0.88
C LEU A 128 -23.59 -2.64 -0.22
N GLN A 129 -23.37 -2.74 1.09
CA GLN A 129 -23.55 -3.99 1.83
C GLN A 129 -25.00 -4.48 1.79
N ALA A 130 -25.98 -3.58 1.93
CA ALA A 130 -27.40 -3.96 1.93
C ALA A 130 -27.88 -4.43 0.54
N GLU A 131 -27.44 -3.77 -0.52
CA GLU A 131 -27.93 -3.99 -1.90
C GLU A 131 -27.12 -5.02 -2.70
N LEU A 132 -25.80 -5.08 -2.45
CA LEU A 132 -24.86 -5.94 -3.19
C LEU A 132 -24.22 -7.02 -2.33
N GLY A 133 -24.29 -6.88 -1.00
CA GLY A 133 -23.78 -7.89 -0.07
C GLY A 133 -24.55 -9.21 -0.21
N ARG A 134 -23.83 -10.31 -0.01
CA ARG A 134 -24.32 -11.68 -0.10
C ARG A 134 -23.45 -12.60 0.76
N PRO A 135 -23.82 -13.87 1.00
CA PRO A 135 -23.05 -14.73 1.91
C PRO A 135 -21.56 -14.86 1.58
N ASP A 136 -21.20 -14.70 0.30
CA ASP A 136 -19.83 -14.75 -0.21
C ASP A 136 -19.19 -13.36 -0.46
N VAL A 137 -19.91 -12.25 -0.25
CA VAL A 137 -19.40 -10.88 -0.47
C VAL A 137 -19.86 -9.93 0.63
N GLU A 138 -18.90 -9.32 1.29
CA GLU A 138 -19.11 -8.32 2.33
C GLU A 138 -18.39 -7.02 1.98
N PHE A 139 -18.97 -5.88 2.33
CA PHE A 139 -18.41 -4.56 2.20
C PHE A 139 -18.20 -3.96 3.59
N HIS A 140 -17.01 -3.42 3.83
CA HIS A 140 -16.61 -2.86 5.11
C HIS A 140 -16.15 -1.42 4.93
N ALA A 141 -16.74 -0.50 5.70
CA ALA A 141 -16.34 0.89 5.69
C ALA A 141 -14.95 1.06 6.34
N GLY A 142 -14.04 1.71 5.62
CA GLY A 142 -12.70 2.04 6.11
C GLY A 142 -12.53 3.54 6.31
N VAL A 143 -11.34 4.05 6.01
CA VAL A 143 -10.99 5.46 6.20
C VAL A 143 -11.09 6.22 4.88
N SER A 144 -11.95 7.25 4.85
CA SER A 144 -12.16 8.10 3.68
C SER A 144 -12.59 7.25 2.46
N TYR A 145 -11.92 7.43 1.32
CA TYR A 145 -12.21 6.68 0.10
C TYR A 145 -11.76 5.21 0.15
N ARG A 146 -10.93 4.81 1.12
CA ARG A 146 -10.34 3.47 1.22
C ARG A 146 -11.25 2.57 2.06
N ASN A 147 -11.95 1.67 1.39
CA ASN A 147 -12.85 0.69 2.01
C ASN A 147 -12.45 -0.72 1.59
N LEU A 148 -13.13 -1.73 2.09
CA LEU A 148 -12.84 -3.13 1.76
C LEU A 148 -14.06 -3.84 1.22
N MET A 149 -13.80 -4.82 0.35
CA MET A 149 -14.70 -5.89 0.00
C MET A 149 -14.04 -7.21 0.40
N ILE A 150 -14.72 -8.04 1.19
CA ILE A 150 -14.26 -9.39 1.54
C ILE A 150 -15.05 -10.39 0.72
N TYR A 151 -14.34 -11.26 0.01
CA TYR A 151 -14.89 -12.44 -0.63
C TYR A 151 -14.74 -13.62 0.31
N ARG A 152 -15.86 -14.20 0.77
CA ARG A 152 -15.83 -15.42 1.59
C ARG A 152 -15.67 -16.63 0.69
N GLY A 153 -14.47 -17.19 0.67
CA GLY A 153 -14.16 -18.32 -0.20
C GLY A 153 -14.73 -19.62 0.30
N LYS A 154 -14.67 -20.64 -0.56
CA LYS A 154 -15.01 -22.01 -0.19
C LYS A 154 -13.77 -22.90 -0.39
N PRO A 155 -13.53 -23.86 0.50
CA PRO A 155 -12.43 -24.82 0.34
C PRO A 155 -12.47 -25.50 -1.03
N GLY A 156 -11.36 -25.42 -1.76
CA GLY A 156 -11.20 -26.09 -3.07
C GLY A 156 -11.87 -25.40 -4.25
N GLU A 157 -12.53 -24.25 -4.06
CA GLU A 157 -13.19 -23.50 -5.15
C GLU A 157 -12.70 -22.03 -5.18
N PRO A 158 -11.41 -21.77 -5.48
CA PRO A 158 -10.87 -20.43 -5.48
C PRO A 158 -11.45 -19.64 -6.66
N ARG A 159 -12.17 -18.55 -6.37
CA ARG A 159 -12.69 -17.63 -7.40
C ARG A 159 -11.70 -16.52 -7.73
N LEU A 160 -11.07 -15.96 -6.71
CA LEU A 160 -9.95 -15.01 -6.83
C LEU A 160 -8.65 -15.79 -6.62
N THR A 161 -7.61 -15.43 -7.38
CA THR A 161 -6.30 -16.09 -7.34
C THR A 161 -5.17 -15.07 -7.50
N ALA A 162 -3.91 -15.52 -7.38
CA ALA A 162 -2.75 -14.67 -7.62
C ALA A 162 -2.69 -14.17 -9.08
N GLU A 163 -3.34 -14.87 -10.01
CA GLU A 163 -3.47 -14.49 -11.42
C GLU A 163 -4.58 -13.46 -11.69
N THR A 164 -5.43 -13.17 -10.69
CA THR A 164 -6.35 -12.02 -10.77
C THR A 164 -5.50 -10.75 -10.87
N ARG A 165 -5.71 -9.95 -11.91
CA ARG A 165 -4.99 -8.70 -12.13
C ARG A 165 -5.94 -7.53 -11.94
N THR A 166 -5.55 -6.62 -11.07
CA THR A 166 -6.24 -5.34 -10.85
C THR A 166 -5.20 -4.23 -10.85
N VAL A 167 -5.63 -2.99 -11.07
CA VAL A 167 -4.71 -1.85 -11.07
C VAL A 167 -5.11 -0.81 -10.02
N PRO A 168 -4.11 -0.19 -9.37
CA PRO A 168 -4.33 1.00 -8.56
C PRO A 168 -4.84 2.16 -9.44
N PRO A 169 -5.94 2.82 -9.06
CA PRO A 169 -6.48 3.91 -9.88
C PRO A 169 -5.64 5.20 -9.81
N HIS A 170 -4.80 5.35 -8.78
CA HIS A 170 -3.93 6.53 -8.62
C HIS A 170 -2.72 6.54 -9.57
N ASP A 171 -2.38 5.39 -10.18
CA ASP A 171 -1.29 5.30 -11.15
C ASP A 171 -1.74 5.69 -12.58
N HIS A 172 -3.06 5.81 -12.79
CA HIS A 172 -3.66 6.08 -14.11
C HIS A 172 -4.65 7.24 -14.09
N PRO A 173 -4.27 8.43 -13.58
CA PRO A 173 -5.16 9.59 -13.53
C PRO A 173 -5.61 9.99 -14.94
N ASP A 174 -6.90 10.32 -15.05
CA ASP A 174 -7.55 10.76 -16.29
C ASP A 174 -7.44 9.78 -17.46
N GLN A 175 -7.18 8.49 -17.24
CA GLN A 175 -7.21 7.47 -18.30
C GLN A 175 -8.61 6.83 -18.47
N PRO A 176 -8.94 6.22 -19.63
CA PRO A 176 -10.20 5.51 -19.81
C PRO A 176 -10.33 4.33 -18.83
N ALA A 177 -11.38 4.29 -18.03
CA ALA A 177 -11.56 3.24 -17.01
C ALA A 177 -11.70 1.83 -17.62
N SER A 178 -12.24 1.73 -18.84
CA SER A 178 -12.40 0.49 -19.59
C SER A 178 -11.10 -0.29 -19.79
N ASP A 179 -9.98 0.42 -19.91
CA ASP A 179 -8.68 -0.17 -20.26
C ASP A 179 -8.02 -0.84 -19.04
N TYR A 180 -8.57 -0.58 -17.85
CA TYR A 180 -7.98 -0.89 -16.55
C TYR A 180 -8.89 -1.75 -15.66
N LEU A 181 -10.01 -2.24 -16.21
CA LEU A 181 -10.90 -3.14 -15.47
C LEU A 181 -10.15 -4.41 -15.01
N PRO A 182 -10.58 -5.03 -13.90
CA PRO A 182 -10.04 -6.31 -13.44
C PRO A 182 -9.98 -7.36 -14.55
N GLN A 183 -8.94 -8.19 -14.54
CA GLN A 183 -8.73 -9.27 -15.51
C GLN A 183 -8.33 -10.58 -14.82
N GLY A 184 -8.53 -11.70 -15.51
CA GLY A 184 -8.18 -13.02 -14.99
C GLY A 184 -9.28 -13.65 -14.11
N PRO A 185 -8.95 -14.65 -13.29
CA PRO A 185 -9.90 -15.34 -12.42
C PRO A 185 -10.66 -14.37 -11.50
N GLY A 186 -11.98 -14.53 -11.38
CA GLY A 186 -12.83 -13.71 -10.52
C GLY A 186 -13.04 -12.27 -10.98
N ALA A 187 -12.46 -11.85 -12.11
CA ALA A 187 -12.67 -10.52 -12.67
C ALA A 187 -14.13 -10.27 -13.07
N ASP A 188 -14.84 -11.31 -13.51
CA ASP A 188 -16.27 -11.28 -13.81
C ASP A 188 -17.08 -10.77 -12.61
N LEU A 189 -16.76 -11.29 -11.42
CA LEU A 189 -17.37 -10.87 -10.17
C LEU A 189 -17.06 -9.41 -9.84
N LEU A 190 -15.79 -9.04 -9.87
CA LEU A 190 -15.38 -7.69 -9.51
C LEU A 190 -16.01 -6.64 -10.44
N VAL A 191 -16.02 -6.92 -11.75
CA VAL A 191 -16.63 -6.04 -12.75
C VAL A 191 -18.15 -5.98 -12.61
N ASP A 192 -18.82 -7.09 -12.31
CA ASP A 192 -20.26 -7.10 -12.03
C ASP A 192 -20.60 -6.21 -10.83
N LEU A 193 -19.88 -6.37 -9.72
CA LEU A 193 -20.07 -5.54 -8.52
C LEU A 193 -19.83 -4.05 -8.80
N MET A 194 -18.75 -3.71 -9.52
CA MET A 194 -18.47 -2.33 -9.93
C MET A 194 -19.64 -1.72 -10.73
N LYS A 195 -20.13 -2.44 -11.75
CA LYS A 195 -21.24 -1.97 -12.60
C LYS A 195 -22.55 -1.83 -11.83
N ARG A 196 -22.86 -2.79 -10.96
CA ARG A 196 -24.09 -2.75 -10.15
C ARG A 196 -24.07 -1.65 -9.10
N ALA A 197 -22.88 -1.21 -8.66
CA ALA A 197 -22.76 -0.09 -7.74
C ALA A 197 -23.05 1.27 -8.39
N GLU A 198 -22.79 1.45 -9.69
CA GLU A 198 -23.00 2.72 -10.40
C GLU A 198 -24.42 3.32 -10.19
N PRO A 199 -25.53 2.60 -10.45
CA PRO A 199 -26.87 3.16 -10.26
C PRO A 199 -27.21 3.41 -8.78
N ILE A 200 -26.63 2.65 -7.85
CA ILE A 200 -26.82 2.85 -6.41
C ILE A 200 -26.14 4.16 -6.00
N LEU A 201 -24.89 4.34 -6.42
CA LEU A 201 -24.09 5.53 -6.12
C LEU A 201 -24.68 6.78 -6.75
N ALA A 202 -25.15 6.71 -7.99
CA ALA A 202 -25.74 7.85 -8.70
C ALA A 202 -26.95 8.45 -7.95
N ASN A 203 -27.74 7.60 -7.28
CA ASN A 203 -28.94 8.00 -6.55
C ASN A 203 -28.73 8.13 -5.02
N HIS A 204 -27.52 7.89 -4.53
CA HIS A 204 -27.26 7.87 -3.10
C HIS A 204 -27.37 9.29 -2.48
N PRO A 205 -28.08 9.47 -1.35
CA PRO A 205 -28.28 10.80 -0.74
C PRO A 205 -27.00 11.58 -0.48
N VAL A 206 -25.92 10.90 -0.08
CA VAL A 206 -24.59 11.53 0.11
C VAL A 206 -24.09 12.15 -1.19
N ASN A 207 -24.16 11.43 -2.31
CA ASN A 207 -23.70 11.93 -3.60
C ASN A 207 -24.57 13.08 -4.10
N LEU A 208 -25.89 12.99 -3.92
CA LEU A 208 -26.80 14.10 -4.25
C LEU A 208 -26.46 15.36 -3.44
N ALA A 209 -26.13 15.21 -2.15
CA ALA A 209 -25.71 16.32 -1.31
C ALA A 209 -24.35 16.90 -1.73
N ARG A 210 -23.37 16.05 -2.08
CA ARG A 210 -22.06 16.49 -2.62
C ARG A 210 -22.24 17.31 -3.90
N ILE A 211 -23.05 16.82 -4.84
CA ILE A 211 -23.35 17.52 -6.10
C ILE A 211 -24.00 18.88 -5.82
N ALA A 212 -24.96 18.95 -4.89
CA ALA A 212 -25.61 20.20 -4.51
C ALA A 212 -24.64 21.23 -3.91
N ARG A 213 -23.52 20.78 -3.31
CA ARG A 213 -22.42 21.64 -2.81
C ARG A 213 -21.35 21.94 -3.86
N GLY A 214 -21.46 21.41 -5.07
CA GLY A 214 -20.42 21.53 -6.11
C GLY A 214 -19.18 20.66 -5.87
N GLU A 215 -19.28 19.66 -4.98
CA GLU A 215 -18.23 18.69 -4.72
C GLU A 215 -18.30 17.52 -5.71
N LYS A 216 -17.19 16.82 -5.92
CA LYS A 216 -17.15 15.63 -6.77
C LYS A 216 -17.88 14.47 -6.08
N PRO A 217 -18.85 13.80 -6.74
CA PRO A 217 -19.51 12.62 -6.18
C PRO A 217 -18.60 11.39 -6.26
N ALA A 218 -18.78 10.44 -5.35
CA ALA A 218 -18.26 9.08 -5.48
C ALA A 218 -19.14 8.30 -6.46
N SER A 219 -18.92 8.49 -7.77
CA SER A 219 -19.74 7.90 -8.84
C SER A 219 -19.45 6.43 -9.12
N ALA A 220 -18.34 5.88 -8.63
CA ALA A 220 -17.97 4.49 -8.83
C ALA A 220 -17.27 3.89 -7.60
N ILE A 221 -17.37 2.56 -7.48
CA ILE A 221 -16.43 1.78 -6.67
C ILE A 221 -15.33 1.21 -7.56
N TRP A 222 -14.10 1.14 -7.05
CA TRP A 222 -12.99 0.50 -7.74
C TRP A 222 -12.38 -0.60 -6.87
N LEU A 223 -12.53 -1.84 -7.31
CA LEU A 223 -12.04 -3.05 -6.64
C LEU A 223 -10.64 -3.42 -7.13
N TRP A 224 -9.64 -3.39 -6.23
CA TRP A 224 -8.24 -3.63 -6.58
C TRP A 224 -7.38 -4.09 -5.39
N GLY A 225 -6.12 -4.43 -5.64
CA GLY A 225 -5.14 -4.71 -4.57
C GLY A 225 -5.51 -5.93 -3.71
N GLN A 226 -6.17 -6.91 -4.34
CA GLN A 226 -6.70 -8.10 -3.70
C GLN A 226 -5.60 -9.02 -3.18
N GLY A 227 -5.95 -9.83 -2.18
CA GLY A 227 -5.05 -10.82 -1.61
C GLY A 227 -5.76 -11.86 -0.75
N PRO A 228 -5.19 -13.06 -0.60
CA PRO A 228 -5.69 -14.06 0.34
C PRO A 228 -5.37 -13.66 1.79
N ALA A 229 -5.98 -14.38 2.74
CA ALA A 229 -5.63 -14.28 4.14
C ALA A 229 -4.10 -14.44 4.35
N PRO A 230 -3.44 -13.49 5.03
CA PRO A 230 -2.02 -13.58 5.31
C PRO A 230 -1.77 -14.66 6.36
N HIS A 231 -0.71 -15.44 6.16
CA HIS A 231 -0.25 -16.41 7.14
C HIS A 231 1.21 -16.11 7.46
N MET A 232 1.47 -15.58 8.65
CA MET A 232 2.81 -15.30 9.15
C MET A 232 2.90 -15.61 10.64
N PRO A 233 4.04 -16.11 11.14
CA PRO A 233 4.25 -16.30 12.57
C PRO A 233 4.28 -14.95 13.28
N THR A 234 3.78 -14.90 14.50
CA THR A 234 3.87 -13.72 15.35
C THR A 234 5.32 -13.41 15.71
N PHE A 235 5.58 -12.15 16.03
CA PHE A 235 6.90 -11.71 16.45
C PHE A 235 7.35 -12.39 17.75
N GLN A 236 6.38 -12.71 18.62
CA GLN A 236 6.63 -13.46 19.84
C GLN A 236 7.04 -14.92 19.53
N GLU A 237 6.46 -15.56 18.53
CA GLU A 237 6.89 -16.91 18.10
C GLU A 237 8.29 -16.91 17.49
N LEU A 238 8.63 -15.87 16.72
CA LEU A 238 9.95 -15.76 16.07
C LEU A 238 11.07 -15.36 17.03
N HIS A 239 10.79 -14.45 17.97
CA HIS A 239 11.83 -13.78 18.76
C HIS A 239 11.61 -13.86 20.27
N GLY A 240 10.46 -14.34 20.73
CA GLY A 240 10.11 -14.38 22.17
C GLY A 240 9.81 -13.02 22.79
N LEU A 241 9.63 -11.97 21.97
CA LEU A 241 9.47 -10.59 22.41
C LEU A 241 8.04 -10.08 22.16
N LYS A 242 7.57 -9.21 23.06
CA LYS A 242 6.28 -8.51 22.90
C LYS A 242 6.48 -7.17 22.20
N GLY A 243 5.66 -6.91 21.18
CA GLY A 243 5.74 -5.66 20.41
C GLY A 243 4.47 -4.81 20.50
N ALA A 244 4.61 -3.51 20.27
CA ALA A 244 3.50 -2.58 20.09
C ALA A 244 3.70 -1.70 18.85
N ILE A 245 2.61 -1.33 18.17
CA ILE A 245 2.60 -0.46 17.01
C ILE A 245 1.77 0.81 17.27
N ILE A 246 2.36 1.97 16.97
CA ILE A 246 1.70 3.27 16.95
C ILE A 246 1.83 3.85 15.55
N SER A 247 0.73 3.80 14.78
CA SER A 247 0.66 4.37 13.44
C SER A 247 -0.73 4.96 13.20
N ALA A 248 -0.82 5.88 12.23
CA ALA A 248 -2.08 6.40 11.68
C ALA A 248 -2.44 5.74 10.33
N VAL A 249 -1.53 4.95 9.77
CA VAL A 249 -1.66 4.36 8.43
C VAL A 249 -2.03 2.90 8.55
N ASP A 250 -3.15 2.51 7.94
CA ASP A 250 -3.72 1.18 8.08
C ASP A 250 -2.80 0.06 7.57
N LEU A 251 -2.03 0.29 6.51
CA LEU A 251 -1.05 -0.69 6.03
C LEU A 251 -0.01 -1.04 7.11
N VAL A 252 0.55 -0.04 7.79
CA VAL A 252 1.57 -0.23 8.82
C VAL A 252 0.96 -0.87 10.08
N ARG A 253 -0.25 -0.43 10.46
CA ARG A 253 -1.03 -1.05 11.53
C ARG A 253 -1.29 -2.53 11.24
N GLY A 254 -1.69 -2.84 10.02
CA GLY A 254 -2.00 -4.19 9.54
C GLY A 254 -0.82 -5.14 9.72
N VAL A 255 0.37 -4.73 9.27
CA VAL A 255 1.59 -5.53 9.45
C VAL A 255 1.90 -5.75 10.93
N GLY A 256 1.76 -4.71 11.78
CA GLY A 256 1.94 -4.85 13.23
C GLY A 256 0.95 -5.82 13.87
N VAL A 257 -0.33 -5.73 13.52
CA VAL A 257 -1.37 -6.65 14.01
C VAL A 257 -1.10 -8.09 13.59
N LEU A 258 -0.69 -8.31 12.34
CA LEU A 258 -0.33 -9.64 11.84
C LEU A 258 0.94 -10.20 12.49
N ALA A 259 1.88 -9.32 12.86
CA ALA A 259 3.03 -9.69 13.67
C ALA A 259 2.67 -9.96 15.15
N GLY A 260 1.39 -9.83 15.54
CA GLY A 260 0.93 -10.03 16.91
C GLY A 260 1.36 -8.91 17.86
N TRP A 261 1.59 -7.70 17.34
CA TRP A 261 1.87 -6.52 18.16
C TRP A 261 0.59 -5.85 18.62
N ASP A 262 0.63 -5.29 19.83
CA ASP A 262 -0.48 -4.52 20.37
C ASP A 262 -0.62 -3.19 19.62
N ARG A 263 -1.80 -2.97 19.03
CA ARG A 263 -2.13 -1.72 18.34
C ARG A 263 -2.50 -0.65 19.37
N ILE A 264 -1.71 0.42 19.41
CA ILE A 264 -1.97 1.56 20.29
C ILE A 264 -2.48 2.73 19.44
N ASP A 265 -3.76 3.04 19.61
CA ASP A 265 -4.40 4.15 18.93
C ASP A 265 -4.22 5.44 19.71
N VAL A 266 -3.62 6.44 19.06
CA VAL A 266 -3.48 7.80 19.58
C VAL A 266 -4.50 8.67 18.87
N PRO A 267 -5.57 9.17 19.53
CA PRO A 267 -6.65 9.89 18.85
C PRO A 267 -6.21 11.11 18.06
N THR A 268 -5.13 11.77 18.50
CA THR A 268 -4.54 12.94 17.83
C THR A 268 -3.53 12.58 16.73
N ALA A 269 -3.32 11.29 16.45
CA ALA A 269 -2.49 10.82 15.34
C ALA A 269 -3.33 10.64 14.07
N THR A 270 -3.53 11.73 13.32
CA THR A 270 -4.40 11.77 12.13
C THR A 270 -3.74 11.18 10.88
N GLY A 271 -2.41 11.14 10.83
CA GLY A 271 -1.65 10.80 9.63
C GLY A 271 -1.51 11.96 8.63
N TYR A 272 -1.99 13.15 9.00
CA TYR A 272 -1.86 14.38 8.21
C TYR A 272 -1.06 15.45 8.96
N LEU A 273 -0.96 16.66 8.37
CA LEU A 273 -0.23 17.80 8.91
C LEU A 273 -0.68 18.24 10.31
N ASP A 274 -1.89 17.90 10.72
CA ASP A 274 -2.47 18.16 12.02
C ASP A 274 -2.19 17.05 13.06
N THR A 275 -1.36 16.06 12.73
CA THR A 275 -0.93 14.99 13.64
C THR A 275 -0.17 15.54 14.84
N ASP A 276 -0.55 15.12 16.05
CA ASP A 276 0.25 15.35 17.25
C ASP A 276 1.38 14.32 17.36
N TYR A 277 2.54 14.68 16.82
CA TYR A 277 3.75 13.85 16.90
C TYR A 277 4.22 13.60 18.35
N ALA A 278 4.02 14.57 19.25
CA ALA A 278 4.45 14.46 20.63
C ALA A 278 3.56 13.47 21.41
N ALA A 279 2.26 13.41 21.12
CA ALA A 279 1.37 12.39 21.67
C ALA A 279 1.81 10.97 21.29
N LYS A 280 2.21 10.76 20.03
CA LYS A 280 2.77 9.46 19.59
C LYS A 280 4.04 9.11 20.35
N GLY A 281 4.95 10.07 20.54
CA GLY A 281 6.16 9.88 21.35
C GLY A 281 5.85 9.51 22.81
N ARG A 282 4.91 10.22 23.46
CA ARG A 282 4.47 9.92 24.83
C ARG A 282 3.84 8.53 24.95
N ALA A 283 3.00 8.16 23.98
CA ALA A 283 2.39 6.83 23.92
C ALA A 283 3.47 5.73 23.75
N GLY A 284 4.47 5.98 22.89
CA GLY A 284 5.59 5.05 22.71
C GLY A 284 6.40 4.85 23.99
N ILE A 285 6.70 5.93 24.72
CA ILE A 285 7.38 5.85 26.02
C ILE A 285 6.55 5.06 27.04
N ALA A 286 5.23 5.26 27.07
CA ALA A 286 4.34 4.54 27.96
C ALA A 286 4.31 3.03 27.65
N ALA A 287 4.29 2.66 26.37
CA ALA A 287 4.28 1.26 25.91
C ALA A 287 5.58 0.50 26.23
N LEU A 288 6.70 1.18 26.41
CA LEU A 288 7.97 0.52 26.80
C LEU A 288 7.95 -0.08 28.21
N ARG A 289 6.92 0.23 29.02
CA ARG A 289 6.77 -0.32 30.38
C ARG A 289 6.44 -1.82 30.34
N ASP A 290 5.64 -2.25 29.37
CA ASP A 290 5.07 -3.59 29.25
C ASP A 290 5.44 -4.31 27.94
N HIS A 291 5.99 -3.59 26.95
CA HIS A 291 6.45 -4.15 25.67
C HIS A 291 7.97 -4.13 25.55
N ASP A 292 8.54 -5.06 24.78
CA ASP A 292 9.96 -5.17 24.52
C ASP A 292 10.39 -4.41 23.27
N VAL A 293 9.50 -4.32 22.27
CA VAL A 293 9.70 -3.58 21.03
C VAL A 293 8.53 -2.61 20.84
N VAL A 294 8.82 -1.34 20.59
CA VAL A 294 7.78 -0.35 20.29
C VAL A 294 8.10 0.33 18.97
N CYS A 295 7.18 0.24 18.02
CA CYS A 295 7.29 0.92 16.74
C CYS A 295 6.41 2.18 16.72
N VAL A 296 7.05 3.33 16.50
CA VAL A 296 6.40 4.63 16.31
C VAL A 296 6.59 5.04 14.85
N HIS A 297 5.55 4.81 14.05
CA HIS A 297 5.50 5.27 12.67
C HIS A 297 5.06 6.73 12.64
N VAL A 298 5.63 7.54 11.76
CA VAL A 298 5.33 8.95 11.57
C VAL A 298 5.13 9.18 10.09
N GLU A 299 3.90 9.51 9.68
CA GLU A 299 3.64 9.93 8.31
C GLU A 299 4.20 11.34 8.11
N ALA A 300 5.21 11.47 7.26
CA ALA A 300 5.62 12.78 6.76
C ALA A 300 4.85 13.07 5.46
N PRO A 301 4.42 14.31 5.22
CA PRO A 301 3.80 14.66 3.94
C PRO A 301 4.81 14.41 2.81
N THR A 302 4.53 13.43 1.95
CA THR A 302 5.35 13.04 0.79
C THR A 302 5.32 14.06 -0.37
N ARG A 303 4.97 15.33 -0.09
CA ARG A 303 5.21 16.47 -0.99
C ARG A 303 4.95 17.78 -0.26
N PRO A 304 5.76 18.85 -0.48
CA PRO A 304 5.32 20.18 -0.12
C PRO A 304 4.06 20.53 -0.92
N ALA A 305 3.02 20.98 -0.22
CA ALA A 305 1.84 21.60 -0.82
C ALA A 305 2.25 22.91 -1.51
N THR A 306 2.80 22.80 -2.72
CA THR A 306 2.97 23.93 -3.63
C THR A 306 2.16 23.65 -4.88
N LYS A 307 1.13 24.48 -5.08
CA LYS A 307 0.50 24.71 -6.38
C LYS A 307 1.58 25.27 -7.33
N ALA A 308 1.50 24.87 -8.61
CA ALA A 308 2.35 25.21 -9.77
C ALA A 308 3.68 24.42 -9.85
N ALA A 309 4.09 23.78 -10.96
CA ALA A 309 3.83 24.03 -12.39
C ALA A 309 3.96 22.70 -13.22
N PRO A 310 3.68 22.69 -14.55
CA PRO A 310 3.49 21.47 -15.35
C PRO A 310 4.81 20.81 -15.81
N THR A 311 4.67 19.57 -16.27
CA THR A 311 5.65 18.56 -16.71
C THR A 311 6.80 19.05 -17.63
N PRO A 312 7.85 18.22 -17.81
CA PRO A 312 7.93 17.56 -19.11
C PRO A 312 8.33 16.08 -19.08
N ARG A 313 7.53 15.30 -19.81
CA ARG A 313 7.88 14.15 -20.67
C ARG A 313 8.86 13.11 -20.14
N SER A 314 8.33 11.89 -19.97
CA SER A 314 9.09 10.65 -19.96
C SER A 314 9.99 10.54 -21.20
N ARG A 315 11.31 10.63 -20.98
CA ARG A 315 12.27 10.02 -21.90
C ARG A 315 12.26 8.53 -21.62
N ARG A 316 11.61 7.77 -22.51
CA ARG A 316 11.92 6.35 -22.72
C ARG A 316 13.42 6.24 -22.98
N SER A 317 14.15 5.59 -22.08
CA SER A 317 15.50 5.12 -22.36
C SER A 317 15.41 3.88 -23.25
N ASN A 318 15.38 4.10 -24.56
CA ASN A 318 15.92 3.13 -25.51
C ASN A 318 17.45 3.25 -25.42
N ALA A 319 18.11 2.22 -24.90
CA ALA A 319 19.53 1.97 -25.15
C ALA A 319 19.90 0.52 -24.79
N SER A 320 19.83 -0.37 -25.78
CA SER A 320 20.80 -1.45 -25.94
C SER A 320 20.79 -1.95 -27.39
N THR A 321 21.45 -1.19 -28.25
CA THR A 321 22.08 -1.68 -29.47
C THR A 321 23.49 -1.12 -29.47
N ALA A 322 24.43 -1.90 -28.94
CA ALA A 322 25.85 -1.71 -29.18
C ALA A 322 26.33 -2.92 -30.00
N THR A 323 26.54 -2.65 -31.28
CA THR A 323 27.26 -3.47 -32.24
C THR A 323 28.69 -3.68 -31.79
N SER A 324 29.15 -4.94 -31.73
CA SER A 324 30.57 -5.29 -31.81
C SER A 324 30.77 -6.18 -33.04
N SER A 325 31.50 -5.66 -34.01
CA SER A 325 31.89 -6.28 -35.28
C SER A 325 32.85 -7.48 -35.09
N PRO A 326 33.07 -8.29 -36.15
CA PRO A 326 33.44 -9.70 -36.05
C PRO A 326 34.95 -9.95 -36.29
N GLN A 327 35.46 -11.10 -35.83
CA GLN A 327 36.28 -12.02 -36.64
C GLN A 327 36.62 -13.33 -35.90
N SER A 328 36.25 -14.44 -36.56
CA SER A 328 36.90 -15.75 -36.69
C SER A 328 37.65 -16.39 -35.50
N SER A 329 37.27 -17.62 -35.12
CA SER A 329 37.89 -18.89 -35.60
C SER A 329 37.79 -20.05 -34.59
N SER A 330 37.21 -21.17 -35.05
CA SER A 330 37.60 -22.58 -34.76
C SER A 330 36.56 -23.46 -35.49
N ILE A 331 36.86 -24.00 -36.67
CA ILE A 331 37.60 -25.24 -36.96
C ILE A 331 36.96 -26.46 -36.28
N SER A 332 36.25 -27.25 -37.09
CA SER A 332 35.90 -28.64 -36.85
C SER A 332 36.64 -29.53 -37.85
N GLY A 333 37.27 -30.60 -37.35
CA GLY A 333 37.33 -31.88 -38.06
C GLY A 333 38.53 -32.17 -38.95
N THR A 334 39.51 -32.84 -38.36
CA THR A 334 40.68 -33.54 -38.93
C THR A 334 40.28 -34.81 -39.76
N PRO A 335 41.21 -35.58 -40.35
CA PRO A 335 41.12 -36.02 -41.76
C PRO A 335 40.96 -37.54 -41.93
N ALA A 336 40.72 -37.98 -43.17
CA ALA A 336 40.87 -39.37 -43.58
C ALA A 336 42.15 -39.59 -44.40
N THR A 337 42.78 -40.71 -44.04
CA THR A 337 44.02 -41.41 -44.43
C THR A 337 44.19 -41.79 -45.92
N PRO A 338 45.37 -42.35 -46.30
CA PRO A 338 46.00 -42.14 -47.61
C PRO A 338 46.05 -43.38 -48.51
N GLY A 339 46.51 -43.14 -49.75
CA GLY A 339 47.56 -43.90 -50.45
C GLY A 339 47.43 -45.42 -50.58
N GLY A 340 47.19 -45.89 -51.81
CA GLY A 340 47.28 -47.31 -52.15
C GLY A 340 48.71 -47.74 -52.50
N SER A 341 49.24 -48.66 -51.69
CA SER A 341 49.92 -49.90 -52.10
C SER A 341 50.02 -50.80 -50.87
#